data_AF-A0A9P6EW16-F1
#
_entry.id   AF-A0A9P6EW16-F1
#
_cell.length_a   1.000
_cell.length_b   1.000
_cell.length_c   1.000
_cell.angle_alpha   90.00
_cell.angle_beta   90.00
_cell.angle_gamma   90.00
#
_symmetry.space_group_name_H-M   'P 1'
#
loop_
_entity.id
_entity.type
_entity.pdbx_description
1 polymer ?
#
loop_
_entity_poly.entity_id
_entity_poly.type
_entity_poly.pdbx_seq_one_letter_code
_entity_poly.pdbx_strand_id
1 'polypeptide(L)'
;RDLVSISSDRHDEIYALNKRVLDAQAASPPVANPTLPPVYPEAIKIAAGNSTVFYQLKDRPTVGVIVFVAAMIDFNDIDFHYKSLETFYQKGVTDIIIDVVSGDGGYANVGPDFAQFFFPNKGPLDKLIKMNLRVTPAIQQLSTKVFKSSDGGYSQMGNMFSLHGGGFYDSSRFFDYANNRLYTDNSLYTDTVTETRNGRKAVYTKMTAYKPATHPVNTNLAKYPWTNNPSRLRIVTDGRCLSACANVAYYLANQYKVLTYGIGGTKGQPLSKYQYAAAGAVTQEGFVGMFASGNMTSPVKPTPYQAIVSVVLAEFFAPSSKIPLEFDGVRYATDYRMDYDPVNARSREAMWTQVAKAAWK
;
A
#
# COMPACT_ATOMS: atom_id res chain seq x y z
N ARG A 1 -39.81 9.34 24.49
CA ARG A 1 -40.41 10.54 23.84
C ARG A 1 -39.40 11.65 24.12
N ASP A 2 -38.47 12.00 23.24
CA ASP A 2 -38.48 11.96 21.78
C ASP A 2 -37.08 11.62 21.21
N LEU A 3 -37.05 10.71 20.25
CA LEU A 3 -35.90 10.44 19.40
C LEU A 3 -35.94 11.45 18.26
N VAL A 4 -34.99 12.38 18.22
CA VAL A 4 -34.76 13.19 17.03
C VAL A 4 -34.18 12.27 15.95
N SER A 5 -35.02 11.86 15.02
CA SER A 5 -34.61 11.19 13.78
C SER A 5 -33.70 12.13 13.01
N ILE A 6 -32.42 11.78 12.88
CA ILE A 6 -31.56 12.39 11.86
C ILE A 6 -32.07 11.82 10.54
N SER A 7 -32.76 12.65 9.77
CA SER A 7 -33.46 12.22 8.56
C SER A 7 -32.50 11.71 7.48
N SER A 8 -33.03 10.81 6.66
CA SER A 8 -32.46 10.29 5.41
C SER A 8 -31.99 11.37 4.43
N ASP A 9 -32.40 12.62 4.63
CA ASP A 9 -32.30 13.70 3.65
C ASP A 9 -30.85 14.15 3.40
N ARG A 10 -29.94 13.99 4.37
CA ARG A 10 -28.52 14.33 4.18
C ARG A 10 -27.73 13.29 3.37
N HIS A 11 -28.23 12.05 3.31
CA HIS A 11 -27.58 11.01 2.50
C HIS A 11 -27.86 11.25 1.01
N ASP A 12 -29.09 11.66 0.69
CA ASP A 12 -29.51 11.97 -0.67
C ASP A 12 -28.85 13.25 -1.20
N GLU A 13 -28.58 14.24 -0.35
CA GLU A 13 -27.87 15.47 -0.74
C GLU A 13 -26.41 15.22 -1.15
N ILE A 14 -25.69 14.36 -0.42
CA ILE A 14 -24.30 14.00 -0.76
C ILE A 14 -24.26 13.16 -2.04
N TYR A 15 -25.22 12.24 -2.22
CA TYR A 15 -25.33 11.43 -3.42
C TYR A 15 -25.68 12.30 -4.64
N ALA A 16 -26.59 13.27 -4.48
CA ALA A 16 -26.95 14.22 -5.53
C ALA A 16 -25.80 15.15 -5.90
N LEU A 17 -24.97 15.57 -4.95
CA LEU A 17 -23.79 16.42 -5.22
C LEU A 17 -22.73 15.65 -6.01
N ASN A 18 -22.39 14.42 -5.59
CA ASN A 18 -21.44 13.57 -6.30
C ASN A 18 -21.92 13.23 -7.71
N LYS A 19 -23.21 12.94 -7.88
CA LYS A 19 -23.80 12.70 -9.20
C LYS A 19 -23.73 13.93 -10.10
N ARG A 20 -24.01 15.14 -9.60
CA ARG A 20 -23.88 16.38 -10.38
C ARG A 20 -22.44 16.67 -10.81
N VAL A 21 -21.45 16.38 -9.97
CA VAL A 21 -20.03 16.53 -10.31
C VAL A 21 -19.63 15.55 -11.42
N LEU A 22 -20.09 14.30 -11.33
CA LEU A 22 -19.84 13.27 -12.35
C LEU A 22 -20.57 13.57 -13.67
N ASP A 23 -21.83 14.00 -13.61
CA ASP A 23 -22.62 14.36 -14.79
C ASP A 23 -22.08 15.63 -15.48
N ALA A 24 -21.54 16.59 -14.72
CA ALA A 24 -20.87 17.77 -15.25
C ALA A 24 -19.54 17.44 -15.97
N GLN A 25 -18.84 16.38 -15.53
CA GLN A 25 -17.65 15.86 -16.21
C GLN A 25 -18.02 15.10 -17.50
N ALA A 26 -19.18 14.44 -17.55
CA ALA A 26 -19.67 13.72 -18.72
C ALA A 26 -20.28 14.62 -19.82
N ALA A 27 -20.73 15.83 -19.47
CA ALA A 27 -21.40 16.76 -20.39
C ALA A 27 -20.44 17.69 -21.19
N SER A 28 -19.13 17.58 -20.99
CA SER A 28 -18.16 18.38 -21.75
C SER A 28 -17.95 17.77 -23.15
N PRO A 29 -18.01 18.55 -24.25
CA PRO A 29 -17.68 18.05 -25.58
C PRO A 29 -16.25 17.46 -25.57
N PRO A 30 -15.95 16.46 -26.40
CA PRO A 30 -14.62 15.88 -26.45
C PRO A 30 -13.65 16.96 -26.93
N VAL A 31 -12.98 17.60 -25.99
CA VAL A 31 -11.83 18.45 -26.28
C VAL A 31 -10.83 17.53 -26.96
N ALA A 32 -10.42 17.87 -28.18
CA ALA A 32 -9.32 17.19 -28.83
C ALA A 32 -8.17 17.18 -27.83
N ASN A 33 -7.85 16.00 -27.29
CA ASN A 33 -6.85 15.88 -26.24
C ASN A 33 -5.56 16.51 -26.79
N PRO A 34 -5.13 17.69 -26.29
CA PRO A 34 -3.83 18.20 -26.69
C PRO A 34 -2.85 17.10 -26.34
N THR A 35 -2.06 16.64 -27.31
CA THR A 35 -1.01 15.67 -27.07
C THR A 35 -0.06 16.31 -26.07
N LEU A 36 -0.28 16.05 -24.79
CA LEU A 36 0.56 16.57 -23.73
C LEU A 36 2.00 16.12 -24.05
N PRO A 37 2.99 17.00 -23.92
CA PRO A 37 4.38 16.60 -24.06
C PRO A 37 4.66 15.35 -23.22
N PRO A 38 5.54 14.44 -23.66
CA PRO A 38 5.89 13.29 -22.86
C PRO A 38 6.34 13.77 -21.47
N VAL A 39 5.72 13.23 -20.42
CA VAL A 39 5.97 13.60 -19.02
C VAL A 39 7.46 13.42 -18.66
N TYR A 40 8.15 12.51 -19.38
CA TYR A 40 9.57 12.21 -19.23
C TYR A 40 10.22 12.04 -20.63
N PRO A 41 10.77 13.10 -21.25
CA PRO A 41 11.39 13.03 -22.57
C PRO A 41 12.64 12.14 -22.67
N GLU A 42 13.36 11.88 -21.58
CA GLU A 42 14.56 11.02 -21.54
C GLU A 42 14.26 9.55 -21.18
N ALA A 43 12.96 9.21 -21.08
CA ALA A 43 12.50 7.86 -20.82
C ALA A 43 11.45 7.42 -21.85
N ILE A 44 11.55 6.17 -22.31
CA ILE A 44 10.56 5.54 -23.19
C ILE A 44 9.50 4.90 -22.30
N LYS A 45 8.26 5.39 -22.36
CA LYS A 45 7.12 4.73 -21.71
C LYS A 45 6.86 3.38 -22.37
N ILE A 46 6.95 2.30 -21.59
CA ILE A 46 6.74 0.92 -22.04
C ILE A 46 5.28 0.51 -21.85
N ALA A 47 4.73 0.77 -20.67
CA ALA A 47 3.35 0.41 -20.33
C ALA A 47 2.81 1.30 -19.21
N ALA A 48 1.50 1.51 -19.15
CA ALA A 48 0.83 2.14 -18.02
C ALA A 48 -0.37 1.30 -17.60
N GLY A 49 -0.43 0.99 -16.32
CA GLY A 49 -1.59 0.42 -15.65
C GLY A 49 -2.23 1.46 -14.73
N ASN A 50 -3.15 1.02 -13.88
CA ASN A 50 -3.85 1.90 -12.95
C ASN A 50 -2.90 2.42 -11.85
N SER A 51 -1.97 1.57 -11.42
CA SER A 51 -1.20 1.78 -10.20
C SER A 51 0.28 2.08 -10.46
N THR A 52 0.77 1.61 -11.61
CA THR A 52 2.18 1.68 -11.96
C THR A 52 2.39 2.01 -13.43
N VAL A 53 3.50 2.68 -13.73
CA VAL A 53 3.95 2.96 -15.08
C VAL A 53 5.38 2.46 -15.27
N PHE A 54 5.60 1.77 -16.38
CA PHE A 54 6.88 1.18 -16.74
C PHE A 54 7.57 2.05 -17.78
N TYR A 55 8.83 2.39 -17.53
CA TYR A 55 9.68 3.17 -18.43
C TYR A 55 11.01 2.45 -18.67
N GLN A 56 11.70 2.81 -19.76
CA GLN A 56 13.08 2.44 -20.05
C GLN A 56 13.89 3.72 -20.28
N LEU A 57 15.06 3.87 -19.66
CA LEU A 57 15.89 5.05 -19.88
C LEU A 57 16.49 5.04 -21.29
N LYS A 58 16.45 6.18 -22.01
CA LYS A 58 16.98 6.27 -23.38
C LYS A 58 18.49 6.07 -23.44
N ASP A 59 19.21 6.81 -22.60
CA ASP A 59 20.69 6.79 -22.58
C ASP A 59 21.28 5.56 -21.89
N ARG A 60 20.45 4.78 -21.19
CA ARG A 60 20.82 3.53 -20.53
C ARG A 60 19.72 2.49 -20.73
N PRO A 61 19.58 1.92 -21.94
CA PRO A 61 18.45 1.04 -22.28
C PRO A 61 18.42 -0.25 -21.45
N THR A 62 19.51 -0.63 -20.81
CA THR A 62 19.54 -1.76 -19.86
C THR A 62 18.83 -1.46 -18.53
N VAL A 63 18.38 -0.22 -18.29
CA VAL A 63 17.71 0.20 -17.06
C VAL A 63 16.22 0.44 -17.30
N GLY A 64 15.39 -0.35 -16.63
CA GLY A 64 13.96 -0.14 -16.52
C GLY A 64 13.60 0.66 -15.27
N VAL A 65 12.49 1.39 -15.32
CA VAL A 65 11.95 2.14 -14.17
C VAL A 65 10.48 1.78 -13.98
N ILE A 66 10.11 1.41 -12.77
CA ILE A 66 8.72 1.17 -12.36
C ILE A 66 8.31 2.30 -11.43
N VAL A 67 7.41 3.16 -11.89
CA VAL A 67 6.92 4.31 -11.13
C VAL A 67 5.58 3.96 -10.51
N PHE A 68 5.47 4.11 -9.20
CA PHE A 68 4.19 4.05 -8.49
C PHE A 68 3.47 5.40 -8.66
N VAL A 69 2.35 5.41 -9.39
CA VAL A 69 1.54 6.62 -9.63
C VAL A 69 0.38 6.75 -8.64
N ALA A 70 -0.17 5.62 -8.23
CA ALA A 70 -1.08 5.47 -7.11
C ALA A 70 -0.83 4.06 -6.57
N ALA A 71 -0.46 3.88 -5.31
CA ALA A 71 -0.16 2.53 -4.82
C ALA A 71 -1.44 1.74 -4.43
N MET A 72 -2.54 1.98 -5.15
CA MET A 72 -3.70 1.09 -5.18
C MET A 72 -3.43 -0.04 -6.17
N ILE A 73 -2.33 -0.80 -6.00
CA ILE A 73 -2.11 -2.02 -6.78
C ILE A 73 -3.26 -2.96 -6.44
N ASP A 74 -4.24 -3.01 -7.32
CA ASP A 74 -5.31 -3.98 -7.28
C ASP A 74 -4.79 -5.29 -7.88
N PHE A 75 -5.37 -6.38 -7.41
CA PHE A 75 -5.11 -7.73 -7.88
C PHE A 75 -5.40 -7.90 -9.38
N ASN A 76 -6.25 -7.04 -9.93
CA ASN A 76 -6.51 -6.99 -11.37
C ASN A 76 -5.29 -6.55 -12.20
N ASP A 77 -4.26 -5.96 -11.60
CA ASP A 77 -3.05 -5.51 -12.31
C ASP A 77 -1.94 -6.58 -12.36
N ILE A 78 -2.11 -7.79 -11.81
CA ILE A 78 -1.03 -8.82 -11.78
C ILE A 78 -0.57 -9.20 -13.19
N ASP A 79 -1.51 -9.49 -14.09
CA ASP A 79 -1.19 -9.86 -15.47
C ASP A 79 -0.52 -8.70 -16.21
N PHE A 80 -0.95 -7.47 -15.93
CA PHE A 80 -0.30 -6.26 -16.43
C PHE A 80 1.16 -6.18 -15.98
N HIS A 81 1.46 -6.45 -14.71
CA HIS A 81 2.83 -6.45 -14.19
C HIS A 81 3.68 -7.54 -14.84
N TYR A 82 3.16 -8.77 -14.94
CA TYR A 82 3.89 -9.86 -15.61
C TYR A 82 4.19 -9.54 -17.08
N LYS A 83 3.22 -9.04 -17.83
CA LYS A 83 3.41 -8.64 -19.23
C LYS A 83 4.40 -7.49 -19.37
N SER A 84 4.37 -6.53 -18.46
CA SER A 84 5.29 -5.38 -18.48
C SER A 84 6.73 -5.79 -18.14
N LEU A 85 6.92 -6.71 -17.18
CA LEU A 85 8.23 -7.29 -16.85
C LEU A 85 8.79 -8.16 -17.98
N GLU A 86 7.95 -8.96 -18.63
CA GLU A 86 8.32 -9.69 -19.85
C GLU A 86 8.76 -8.71 -20.95
N THR A 87 8.07 -7.58 -21.11
CA THR A 87 8.45 -6.56 -22.09
C THR A 87 9.80 -5.90 -21.75
N PHE A 88 10.08 -5.63 -20.46
CA PHE A 88 11.41 -5.20 -20.02
C PHE A 88 12.48 -6.22 -20.43
N TYR A 89 12.23 -7.51 -20.18
CA TYR A 89 13.17 -8.58 -20.50
C TYR A 89 13.45 -8.65 -22.01
N GLN A 90 12.39 -8.63 -22.83
CA GLN A 90 12.49 -8.62 -24.29
C GLN A 90 13.23 -7.40 -24.84
N LYS A 91 13.19 -6.26 -24.12
CA LYS A 91 13.91 -5.02 -24.47
C LYS A 91 15.33 -4.97 -23.94
N GLY A 92 15.85 -6.05 -23.35
CA GLY A 92 17.22 -6.13 -22.85
C GLY A 92 17.46 -5.32 -21.57
N VAL A 93 16.40 -5.02 -20.80
CA VAL A 93 16.56 -4.49 -19.44
C VAL A 93 17.28 -5.55 -18.60
N THR A 94 18.19 -5.13 -17.74
CA THR A 94 18.91 -5.98 -16.78
C THR A 94 18.82 -5.46 -15.36
N ASP A 95 18.55 -4.18 -15.19
CA ASP A 95 18.52 -3.48 -13.91
C ASP A 95 17.23 -2.68 -13.80
N ILE A 96 16.60 -2.66 -12.61
CA ILE A 96 15.31 -1.99 -12.39
C ILE A 96 15.40 -1.00 -11.23
N ILE A 97 14.93 0.21 -11.49
CA ILE A 97 14.61 1.21 -10.48
C ILE A 97 13.14 1.11 -10.13
N ILE A 98 12.83 0.98 -8.84
CA ILE A 98 11.47 1.00 -8.29
C ILE A 98 11.30 2.36 -7.62
N ASP A 99 10.55 3.24 -8.28
CA ASP A 99 10.35 4.61 -7.85
C ASP A 99 9.03 4.75 -7.09
N VAL A 100 9.15 5.06 -5.80
CA VAL A 100 8.04 5.31 -4.88
C VAL A 100 8.00 6.76 -4.38
N VAL A 101 8.75 7.68 -5.01
CA VAL A 101 8.73 9.11 -4.67
C VAL A 101 7.31 9.67 -4.82
N SER A 102 6.86 10.43 -3.81
CA SER A 102 5.50 10.98 -3.74
C SER A 102 4.38 9.94 -3.86
N GLY A 103 4.63 8.67 -3.51
CA GLY A 103 3.60 7.63 -3.54
C GLY A 103 2.58 7.81 -2.41
N ASP A 104 1.31 8.02 -2.77
CA ASP A 104 0.19 8.23 -1.82
C ASP A 104 -0.31 6.93 -1.14
N GLY A 105 0.41 5.82 -1.30
CA GLY A 105 0.07 4.50 -0.74
C GLY A 105 -1.17 3.83 -1.35
N GLY A 106 -1.84 2.99 -0.55
CA GLY A 106 -2.94 2.12 -0.97
C GLY A 106 -3.03 0.86 -0.11
N TYR A 107 -3.30 -0.31 -0.69
CA TYR A 107 -3.54 -1.54 0.07
C TYR A 107 -2.27 -2.11 0.73
N ALA A 108 -2.26 -2.23 2.06
CA ALA A 108 -1.09 -2.63 2.83
C ALA A 108 -0.53 -4.03 2.46
N ASN A 109 -1.37 -4.95 1.98
CA ASN A 109 -0.96 -6.27 1.53
C ASN A 109 -0.18 -6.27 0.19
N VAL A 110 -0.12 -5.14 -0.52
CA VAL A 110 0.60 -5.03 -1.79
C VAL A 110 2.10 -5.26 -1.66
N GLY A 111 2.71 -4.92 -0.52
CA GLY A 111 4.17 -5.08 -0.33
C GLY A 111 4.68 -6.51 -0.57
N PRO A 112 4.22 -7.51 0.20
CA PRO A 112 4.62 -8.90 -0.01
C PRO A 112 4.25 -9.41 -1.40
N ASP A 113 3.11 -8.99 -1.95
CA ASP A 113 2.64 -9.39 -3.28
C ASP A 113 3.55 -8.86 -4.39
N PHE A 114 3.87 -7.57 -4.35
CA PHE A 114 4.75 -6.93 -5.32
C PHE A 114 6.18 -7.50 -5.25
N ALA A 115 6.66 -7.86 -4.05
CA ALA A 115 7.96 -8.50 -3.90
C ALA A 115 8.04 -9.84 -4.65
N GLN A 116 6.93 -10.56 -4.89
CA GLN A 116 6.91 -11.82 -5.63
C GLN A 116 7.27 -11.66 -7.11
N PHE A 117 7.08 -10.48 -7.70
CA PHE A 117 7.50 -10.23 -9.08
C PHE A 117 9.02 -10.31 -9.26
N PHE A 118 9.77 -10.05 -8.19
CA PHE A 118 11.23 -10.03 -8.20
C PHE A 118 11.83 -11.19 -7.42
N PHE A 119 11.12 -11.70 -6.41
CA PHE A 119 11.57 -12.79 -5.55
C PHE A 119 10.52 -13.91 -5.48
N PRO A 120 10.14 -14.52 -6.62
CA PRO A 120 9.35 -15.74 -6.62
C PRO A 120 10.20 -16.84 -5.97
N ASN A 121 9.58 -17.75 -5.23
CA ASN A 121 10.19 -18.91 -4.53
C ASN A 121 10.43 -18.76 -3.02
N LYS A 122 9.87 -17.74 -2.38
CA LYS A 122 9.72 -17.71 -0.93
C LYS A 122 8.32 -18.20 -0.55
N GLY A 123 8.22 -19.11 0.42
CA GLY A 123 6.99 -19.85 0.72
C GLY A 123 5.84 -18.94 1.14
N PRO A 124 4.60 -19.46 1.28
CA PRO A 124 3.44 -18.65 1.67
C PRO A 124 3.64 -17.83 2.95
N LEU A 125 4.47 -18.31 3.89
CA LEU A 125 4.80 -17.62 5.14
C LEU A 125 5.69 -16.39 4.96
N ASP A 126 6.52 -16.37 3.91
CA ASP A 126 7.37 -15.21 3.59
C ASP A 126 6.55 -14.03 3.04
N LYS A 127 5.27 -14.28 2.72
CA LYS A 127 4.30 -13.26 2.29
C LYS A 127 3.54 -12.64 3.45
N LEU A 128 3.67 -13.19 4.66
CA LEU A 128 2.90 -12.72 5.80
C LEU A 128 3.59 -11.53 6.47
N ILE A 129 2.83 -10.46 6.71
CA ILE A 129 3.25 -9.36 7.58
C ILE A 129 2.61 -9.58 8.94
N LYS A 130 3.42 -9.71 9.99
CA LYS A 130 2.88 -9.78 11.36
C LYS A 130 2.20 -8.47 11.69
N MET A 131 1.01 -8.54 12.26
CA MET A 131 0.29 -7.40 12.78
C MET A 131 -0.55 -7.78 13.99
N ASN A 132 -1.03 -6.77 14.70
CA ASN A 132 -2.16 -6.91 15.60
C ASN A 132 -3.07 -5.68 15.49
N LEU A 133 -4.31 -5.86 15.89
CA LEU A 133 -5.31 -4.80 15.85
C LEU A 133 -5.69 -4.41 17.26
N ARG A 134 -6.00 -3.13 17.46
CA ARG A 134 -6.55 -2.66 18.73
C ARG A 134 -7.97 -3.17 18.88
N VAL A 135 -8.31 -3.65 20.08
CA VAL A 135 -9.64 -4.20 20.38
C VAL A 135 -10.29 -3.39 21.50
N THR A 136 -11.59 -3.15 21.34
CA THR A 136 -12.47 -2.50 22.33
C THR A 136 -13.80 -3.24 22.37
N PRO A 137 -14.63 -3.07 23.42
CA PRO A 137 -15.94 -3.69 23.46
C PRO A 137 -16.82 -3.37 22.23
N ALA A 138 -16.73 -2.15 21.71
CA ALA A 138 -17.45 -1.73 20.49
C ALA A 138 -16.95 -2.48 19.24
N ILE A 139 -15.63 -2.67 19.12
CA ILE A 139 -15.02 -3.45 18.03
C ILE A 139 -15.42 -4.93 18.12
N GLN A 140 -15.46 -5.50 19.32
CA GLN A 140 -15.91 -6.89 19.52
C GLN A 140 -17.35 -7.08 19.06
N GLN A 141 -18.25 -6.18 19.46
CA GLN A 141 -19.64 -6.21 19.00
C GLN A 141 -19.75 -6.06 17.48
N LEU A 142 -18.98 -5.13 16.89
CA LEU A 142 -18.95 -4.94 15.44
C LEU A 142 -18.47 -6.19 14.72
N SER A 143 -17.34 -6.77 15.15
CA SER A 143 -16.77 -7.97 14.56
C SER A 143 -17.75 -9.14 14.53
N THR A 144 -18.52 -9.34 15.60
CA THR A 144 -19.56 -10.38 15.66
C THR A 144 -20.66 -10.17 14.63
N LYS A 145 -21.07 -8.93 14.38
CA LYS A 145 -22.13 -8.63 13.40
C LYS A 145 -21.66 -8.75 11.96
N VAL A 146 -20.42 -8.38 11.68
CA VAL A 146 -19.88 -8.33 10.31
C VAL A 146 -19.12 -9.59 9.89
N PHE A 147 -18.88 -10.51 10.83
CA PHE A 147 -18.24 -11.78 10.53
C PHE A 147 -19.02 -12.56 9.46
N LYS A 148 -18.37 -12.82 8.31
CA LYS A 148 -18.98 -13.48 7.14
C LYS A 148 -20.28 -12.85 6.63
N SER A 149 -20.55 -11.57 6.91
CA SER A 149 -21.77 -10.91 6.41
C SER A 149 -21.77 -10.87 4.88
N SER A 150 -22.84 -11.36 4.25
CA SER A 150 -23.03 -11.38 2.78
C SER A 150 -23.15 -10.00 2.16
N ASP A 151 -23.60 -9.01 2.95
CA ASP A 151 -23.71 -7.59 2.54
C ASP A 151 -22.33 -6.94 2.36
N GLY A 152 -21.27 -7.66 2.70
CA GLY A 152 -19.90 -7.32 2.39
C GLY A 152 -19.43 -7.86 1.07
N GLY A 153 -19.98 -7.30 -0.02
CA GLY A 153 -19.66 -7.60 -1.41
C GLY A 153 -18.24 -8.15 -1.61
N TYR A 154 -18.19 -9.47 -1.78
CA TYR A 154 -17.00 -10.21 -2.14
C TYR A 154 -16.78 -10.01 -3.65
N SER A 155 -16.02 -9.00 -4.04
CA SER A 155 -15.38 -8.99 -5.34
C SER A 155 -13.89 -8.71 -5.15
N GLN A 156 -13.18 -9.79 -4.83
CA GLN A 156 -11.72 -9.83 -4.75
C GLN A 156 -11.16 -8.94 -3.65
N MET A 157 -9.89 -9.11 -3.31
CA MET A 157 -9.22 -8.35 -2.25
C MET A 157 -9.17 -6.82 -2.49
N GLY A 158 -9.75 -6.33 -3.60
CA GLY A 158 -9.75 -4.96 -4.07
C GLY A 158 -10.63 -3.99 -3.27
N ASN A 159 -11.08 -4.33 -2.06
CA ASN A 159 -11.76 -3.33 -1.24
C ASN A 159 -11.69 -3.64 0.27
N MET A 160 -10.48 -3.77 0.81
CA MET A 160 -10.25 -3.71 2.27
C MET A 160 -10.63 -2.34 2.86
N PHE A 161 -10.80 -1.33 2.00
CA PHE A 161 -11.39 -0.02 2.27
C PHE A 161 -12.84 0.10 1.77
N SER A 162 -13.49 -1.00 1.36
CA SER A 162 -14.92 -0.97 1.11
C SER A 162 -15.57 -0.58 2.42
N LEU A 163 -16.25 0.54 2.38
CA LEU A 163 -17.14 0.99 3.44
C LEU A 163 -18.31 0.02 3.65
N HIS A 164 -18.39 -1.04 2.84
CA HIS A 164 -19.37 -2.12 2.91
C HIS A 164 -18.65 -3.47 3.09
N GLY A 165 -18.87 -4.14 4.22
CA GLY A 165 -18.54 -5.56 4.35
C GLY A 165 -17.48 -6.00 5.34
N GLY A 166 -17.55 -5.53 6.58
CA GLY A 166 -16.75 -6.08 7.68
C GLY A 166 -15.26 -5.73 7.70
N GLY A 167 -14.66 -5.33 6.57
CA GLY A 167 -13.36 -4.65 6.50
C GLY A 167 -12.27 -5.29 7.38
N PHE A 168 -11.67 -4.50 8.27
CA PHE A 168 -10.68 -4.98 9.24
C PHE A 168 -11.29 -5.93 10.29
N TYR A 169 -12.59 -5.85 10.57
CA TYR A 169 -13.25 -6.54 11.69
C TYR A 169 -13.90 -7.87 11.31
N ASP A 170 -13.70 -8.36 10.09
CA ASP A 170 -14.04 -9.72 9.69
C ASP A 170 -12.82 -10.65 9.85
N SER A 171 -12.84 -11.46 10.91
CA SER A 171 -11.76 -12.40 11.24
C SER A 171 -11.40 -13.33 10.07
N SER A 172 -12.35 -13.70 9.20
CA SER A 172 -12.11 -14.63 8.10
C SER A 172 -11.11 -14.14 7.04
N ARG A 173 -10.78 -12.84 7.08
CA ARG A 173 -9.78 -12.20 6.20
C ARG A 173 -8.34 -12.32 6.73
N PHE A 174 -8.17 -12.92 7.90
CA PHE A 174 -6.90 -12.98 8.59
C PHE A 174 -6.35 -14.40 8.69
N PHE A 175 -5.03 -14.47 8.82
CA PHE A 175 -4.25 -15.66 9.05
C PHE A 175 -3.84 -15.73 10.52
N ASP A 176 -4.14 -16.84 11.17
CA ASP A 176 -3.73 -17.16 12.52
C ASP A 176 -2.30 -17.72 12.51
N TYR A 177 -1.35 -16.94 13.01
CA TYR A 177 0.04 -17.35 13.11
C TYR A 177 0.26 -18.51 14.07
N ALA A 178 -0.51 -18.59 15.17
CA ALA A 178 -0.28 -19.59 16.20
C ALA A 178 -0.68 -20.98 15.72
N ASN A 179 -1.75 -21.04 14.91
CA ASN A 179 -2.31 -22.30 14.40
C ASN A 179 -2.04 -22.55 12.91
N ASN A 180 -1.28 -21.67 12.25
CA ASN A 180 -0.88 -21.77 10.84
C ASN A 180 -2.08 -22.01 9.88
N ARG A 181 -3.19 -21.29 10.10
CA ARG A 181 -4.44 -21.45 9.34
C ARG A 181 -5.21 -20.14 9.24
N LEU A 182 -6.18 -20.07 8.33
CA LEU A 182 -7.13 -18.96 8.31
C LEU A 182 -8.11 -19.07 9.48
N TYR A 183 -8.56 -17.92 10.01
CA TYR A 183 -9.63 -17.92 10.99
C TYR A 183 -10.93 -18.41 10.36
N THR A 184 -11.56 -19.39 11.00
CA THR A 184 -12.86 -19.95 10.58
C THR A 184 -14.02 -19.45 11.44
N ASP A 185 -13.70 -18.74 12.52
CA ASP A 185 -14.57 -18.16 13.55
C ASP A 185 -14.12 -16.72 13.86
N ASN A 186 -14.76 -16.09 14.86
CA ASN A 186 -14.45 -14.72 15.27
C ASN A 186 -13.39 -14.63 16.40
N SER A 187 -12.59 -15.69 16.61
CA SER A 187 -11.67 -15.78 17.75
C SER A 187 -10.58 -14.72 17.74
N LEU A 188 -10.23 -14.14 16.58
CA LEU A 188 -9.28 -13.02 16.48
C LEU A 188 -9.65 -11.86 17.42
N TYR A 189 -10.96 -11.59 17.58
CA TYR A 189 -11.48 -10.48 18.39
C TYR A 189 -11.93 -10.87 19.80
N THR A 190 -12.13 -12.17 20.08
CA THR A 190 -12.48 -12.65 21.43
C THR A 190 -11.25 -13.06 22.23
N ASP A 191 -10.26 -13.67 21.57
CA ASP A 191 -9.04 -14.20 22.19
C ASP A 191 -7.94 -13.14 22.20
N THR A 192 -8.19 -12.09 22.98
CA THR A 192 -7.34 -10.90 23.04
C THR A 192 -6.18 -11.03 24.01
N VAL A 193 -5.21 -10.10 23.89
CA VAL A 193 -4.10 -9.92 24.82
C VAL A 193 -4.08 -8.46 25.30
N THR A 194 -3.64 -8.24 26.54
CA THR A 194 -3.38 -6.88 27.04
C THR A 194 -1.90 -6.57 26.91
N GLU A 195 -1.57 -5.53 26.16
CA GLU A 195 -0.21 -5.08 25.92
C GLU A 195 0.00 -3.69 26.55
N THR A 196 1.22 -3.40 26.99
CA THR A 196 1.62 -2.05 27.41
C THR A 196 2.50 -1.44 26.33
N ARG A 197 2.03 -0.37 25.69
CA ARG A 197 2.79 0.40 24.68
C ARG A 197 2.92 1.84 25.14
N ASN A 198 4.14 2.37 25.17
CA ASN A 198 4.44 3.73 25.64
C ASN A 198 3.78 4.07 27.00
N GLY A 199 3.86 3.14 27.95
CA GLY A 199 3.28 3.28 29.30
C GLY A 199 1.76 3.15 29.38
N ARG A 200 1.06 2.90 28.26
CA ARG A 200 -0.40 2.74 28.22
C ARG A 200 -0.77 1.28 27.99
N LYS A 201 -1.62 0.75 28.86
CA LYS A 201 -2.24 -0.57 28.69
C LYS A 201 -3.41 -0.47 27.72
N ALA A 202 -3.45 -1.35 26.74
CA ALA A 202 -4.59 -1.50 25.83
C ALA A 202 -4.76 -2.98 25.42
N VAL A 203 -5.96 -3.31 24.98
CA VAL A 203 -6.31 -4.65 24.51
C VAL A 203 -6.07 -4.72 23.00
N TYR A 204 -5.44 -5.79 22.56
CA TYR A 204 -5.12 -6.08 21.17
C TYR A 204 -5.51 -7.50 20.81
N THR A 205 -5.64 -7.78 19.52
CA THR A 205 -5.65 -9.16 19.02
C THR A 205 -4.31 -9.82 19.33
N LYS A 206 -4.28 -11.16 19.38
CA LYS A 206 -3.02 -11.90 19.20
C LYS A 206 -2.40 -11.56 17.84
N MET A 207 -1.12 -11.89 17.66
CA MET A 207 -0.44 -11.67 16.38
C MET A 207 -1.12 -12.43 15.25
N THR A 208 -1.42 -11.72 14.18
CA THR A 208 -2.11 -12.20 12.98
C THR A 208 -1.45 -11.62 11.72
N ALA A 209 -1.86 -12.06 10.54
CA ALA A 209 -1.49 -11.47 9.25
C ALA A 209 -2.73 -11.37 8.36
N TYR A 210 -2.65 -10.59 7.29
CA TYR A 210 -3.66 -10.69 6.24
C TYR A 210 -3.59 -12.09 5.65
N LYS A 211 -4.74 -12.58 5.17
CA LYS A 211 -4.77 -13.74 4.29
C LYS A 211 -3.79 -13.48 3.13
N PRO A 212 -2.74 -14.31 2.97
CA PRO A 212 -1.78 -14.11 1.90
C PRO A 212 -2.48 -14.31 0.55
N ALA A 213 -2.20 -13.43 -0.41
CA ALA A 213 -2.67 -13.66 -1.75
C ALA A 213 -1.88 -14.80 -2.41
N THR A 214 -2.61 -15.65 -3.12
CA THR A 214 -2.04 -16.72 -3.92
C THR A 214 -2.04 -16.28 -5.38
N HIS A 215 -0.89 -15.79 -5.84
CA HIS A 215 -0.67 -15.52 -7.26
C HIS A 215 -0.28 -16.80 -7.99
N PRO A 216 -0.73 -17.00 -9.25
CA PRO A 216 -0.17 -18.02 -10.11
C PRO A 216 1.35 -17.86 -10.18
N VAL A 217 2.08 -18.97 -10.01
CA VAL A 217 3.54 -18.96 -10.14
C VAL A 217 3.86 -18.74 -11.62
N ASN A 218 4.42 -17.57 -11.93
CA ASN A 218 4.95 -17.31 -13.26
C ASN A 218 6.40 -17.84 -13.34
N THR A 219 6.56 -19.04 -13.90
CA THR A 219 7.86 -19.69 -14.04
C THR A 219 8.82 -18.96 -14.99
N ASN A 220 8.31 -18.07 -15.85
CA ASN A 220 9.17 -17.28 -16.74
C ASN A 220 10.00 -16.23 -15.99
N LEU A 221 9.55 -15.79 -14.81
CA LEU A 221 10.30 -14.83 -13.99
C LEU A 221 11.72 -15.30 -13.72
N ALA A 222 11.92 -16.62 -13.52
CA ALA A 222 13.22 -17.20 -13.21
C ALA A 222 14.29 -16.94 -14.29
N LYS A 223 13.89 -16.57 -15.51
CA LYS A 223 14.80 -16.25 -16.62
C LYS A 223 15.29 -14.80 -16.59
N TYR A 224 14.63 -13.92 -15.85
CA TYR A 224 14.93 -12.49 -15.92
C TYR A 224 16.15 -12.11 -15.07
N PRO A 225 17.03 -11.20 -15.53
CA PRO A 225 18.29 -10.87 -14.86
C PRO A 225 18.16 -10.37 -13.41
N TRP A 226 17.04 -9.71 -13.10
CA TRP A 226 16.76 -9.13 -11.78
C TRP A 226 16.05 -10.08 -10.80
N THR A 227 15.58 -11.24 -11.28
CA THR A 227 14.85 -12.18 -10.44
C THR A 227 15.77 -12.83 -9.43
N ASN A 228 15.36 -12.83 -8.16
CA ASN A 228 16.14 -13.27 -7.00
C ASN A 228 17.51 -12.58 -6.88
N ASN A 229 17.68 -11.40 -7.47
CA ASN A 229 18.94 -10.67 -7.49
C ASN A 229 18.77 -9.23 -7.00
N PRO A 230 18.89 -8.97 -5.69
CA PRO A 230 18.69 -7.63 -5.14
C PRO A 230 19.73 -6.61 -5.64
N SER A 231 20.89 -7.06 -6.12
CA SER A 231 21.91 -6.17 -6.68
C SER A 231 21.49 -5.50 -7.99
N ARG A 232 20.48 -6.06 -8.68
CA ARG A 232 19.89 -5.56 -9.94
C ARG A 232 18.66 -4.68 -9.71
N LEU A 233 18.30 -4.43 -8.45
CA LEU A 233 17.15 -3.63 -8.06
C LEU A 233 17.60 -2.43 -7.24
N ARG A 234 16.97 -1.28 -7.42
CA ARG A 234 17.10 -0.12 -6.53
C ARG A 234 15.74 0.44 -6.21
N ILE A 235 15.57 0.92 -4.99
CA ILE A 235 14.36 1.67 -4.60
C ILE A 235 14.74 3.15 -4.53
N VAL A 236 13.92 4.00 -5.11
CA VAL A 236 14.06 5.46 -5.01
C VAL A 236 12.86 6.02 -4.26
N THR A 237 13.13 6.83 -3.24
CA THR A 237 12.12 7.37 -2.33
C THR A 237 12.54 8.75 -1.81
N ASP A 238 11.56 9.59 -1.51
CA ASP A 238 11.73 10.89 -0.85
C ASP A 238 11.32 10.82 0.64
N GLY A 239 11.00 9.61 1.13
CA GLY A 239 10.55 9.36 2.49
C GLY A 239 9.09 9.73 2.77
N ARG A 240 8.32 10.19 1.78
CA ARG A 240 6.89 10.52 1.93
C ARG A 240 5.97 9.33 1.68
N CYS A 241 6.51 8.31 1.02
CA CYS A 241 5.78 7.11 0.68
C CYS A 241 5.12 6.47 1.92
N LEU A 242 3.86 6.09 1.76
CA LEU A 242 3.00 5.62 2.84
C LEU A 242 2.21 4.36 2.49
N SER A 243 1.71 3.64 3.51
CA SER A 243 0.92 2.40 3.34
C SER A 243 1.51 1.39 2.33
N ALA A 244 0.88 1.15 1.18
CA ALA A 244 1.28 0.14 0.19
C ALA A 244 2.71 0.33 -0.33
N CYS A 245 3.07 1.53 -0.81
CA CYS A 245 4.41 1.75 -1.31
C CYS A 245 5.44 1.65 -0.17
N ALA A 246 5.06 2.00 1.07
CA ALA A 246 5.92 1.89 2.23
C ALA A 246 6.17 0.42 2.57
N ASN A 247 5.15 -0.43 2.43
CA ASN A 247 5.29 -1.88 2.51
C ASN A 247 6.20 -2.42 1.42
N VAL A 248 6.06 -1.97 0.17
CA VAL A 248 6.97 -2.36 -0.93
C VAL A 248 8.42 -2.01 -0.58
N ALA A 249 8.68 -0.77 -0.17
CA ALA A 249 10.00 -0.31 0.22
C ALA A 249 10.55 -1.11 1.41
N TYR A 250 9.74 -1.34 2.44
CA TYR A 250 10.11 -2.15 3.60
C TYR A 250 10.44 -3.59 3.22
N TYR A 251 9.58 -4.27 2.46
CA TYR A 251 9.79 -5.67 2.07
C TYR A 251 11.08 -5.83 1.29
N LEU A 252 11.18 -5.09 0.18
CA LEU A 252 12.33 -5.18 -0.71
C LEU A 252 13.63 -4.79 0.01
N ALA A 253 13.65 -3.71 0.78
CA ALA A 253 14.87 -3.27 1.46
C ALA A 253 15.22 -4.14 2.68
N ASN A 254 14.27 -4.35 3.59
CA ASN A 254 14.58 -4.98 4.88
C ASN A 254 14.61 -6.51 4.79
N GLN A 255 13.75 -7.14 3.97
CA GLN A 255 13.70 -8.60 3.84
C GLN A 255 14.56 -9.12 2.68
N TYR A 256 14.57 -8.42 1.55
CA TYR A 256 15.29 -8.86 0.34
C TYR A 256 16.60 -8.11 0.08
N LYS A 257 16.96 -7.13 0.93
CA LYS A 257 18.23 -6.38 0.87
C LYS A 257 18.43 -5.60 -0.43
N VAL A 258 17.33 -5.15 -1.03
CA VAL A 258 17.36 -4.19 -2.15
C VAL A 258 17.79 -2.83 -1.61
N LEU A 259 18.85 -2.27 -2.21
CA LEU A 259 19.41 -0.99 -1.76
C LEU A 259 18.48 0.19 -2.10
N THR A 260 18.39 1.12 -1.17
CA THR A 260 17.50 2.30 -1.22
C THR A 260 18.30 3.59 -1.42
N TYR A 261 17.77 4.48 -2.26
CA TYR A 261 18.28 5.82 -2.49
C TYR A 261 17.22 6.82 -2.00
N GLY A 262 17.56 7.53 -0.93
CA GLY A 262 16.77 8.64 -0.42
C GLY A 262 17.09 9.94 -1.17
N ILE A 263 16.08 10.58 -1.76
CA ILE A 263 16.25 11.80 -2.56
C ILE A 263 15.79 13.02 -1.77
N GLY A 264 16.64 14.03 -1.68
CA GLY A 264 16.32 15.28 -0.99
C GLY A 264 16.51 15.24 0.52
N GLY A 265 15.57 15.82 1.25
CA GLY A 265 15.66 16.03 2.70
C GLY A 265 16.69 17.07 3.13
N THR A 266 16.95 17.15 4.44
CA THR A 266 17.90 18.10 5.02
C THR A 266 19.34 17.62 4.85
N LYS A 267 20.21 18.42 4.19
CA LYS A 267 21.62 18.07 3.93
C LYS A 267 22.35 17.51 5.16
N GLY A 268 23.09 16.41 4.96
CA GLY A 268 23.80 15.68 6.02
C GLY A 268 22.95 14.79 6.92
N GLN A 269 21.61 14.90 6.88
CA GLN A 269 20.72 14.04 7.69
C GLN A 269 20.32 12.76 6.95
N PRO A 270 20.13 11.63 7.66
CA PRO A 270 19.51 10.44 7.10
C PRO A 270 18.11 10.76 6.56
N LEU A 271 17.75 10.15 5.43
CA LEU A 271 16.37 10.20 4.92
C LEU A 271 15.67 8.89 5.26
N SER A 272 14.38 8.98 5.52
CA SER A 272 13.54 7.81 5.70
C SER A 272 13.18 7.17 4.35
N LYS A 273 13.03 5.85 4.31
CA LYS A 273 12.51 5.09 3.16
C LYS A 273 11.02 5.35 2.93
N TYR A 274 10.29 5.64 4.00
CA TYR A 274 8.85 5.81 4.03
C TYR A 274 8.42 6.60 5.27
N GLN A 275 7.25 7.23 5.23
CA GLN A 275 6.75 8.04 6.35
C GLN A 275 6.09 7.18 7.42
N TYR A 276 5.27 6.22 7.00
CA TYR A 276 4.69 5.21 7.88
C TYR A 276 4.59 3.89 7.12
N ALA A 277 5.38 2.90 7.57
CA ALA A 277 5.23 1.55 7.09
C ALA A 277 3.97 0.96 7.71
N ALA A 278 2.98 0.80 6.84
CA ALA A 278 2.00 -0.26 6.95
C ALA A 278 0.83 -0.10 7.92
N ALA A 279 0.64 0.99 8.65
CA ALA A 279 -0.59 1.17 9.42
C ALA A 279 -1.84 0.82 8.59
N GLY A 280 -2.69 -0.06 9.12
CA GLY A 280 -4.05 -0.24 8.64
C GLY A 280 -4.85 1.01 8.98
N ALA A 281 -4.56 2.12 8.30
CA ALA A 281 -5.10 3.42 8.61
C ALA A 281 -6.40 3.62 7.86
N VAL A 282 -7.46 3.95 8.57
CA VAL A 282 -8.75 4.31 7.97
C VAL A 282 -9.03 5.76 8.25
N THR A 283 -9.68 6.45 7.31
CA THR A 283 -10.24 7.76 7.61
C THR A 283 -11.31 7.61 8.69
N GLN A 284 -11.57 8.68 9.43
CA GLN A 284 -12.60 8.70 10.45
C GLN A 284 -13.99 8.45 9.87
N GLU A 285 -14.28 9.01 8.70
CA GLU A 285 -15.49 8.70 7.94
C GLU A 285 -15.56 7.21 7.63
N GLY A 286 -14.44 6.62 7.19
CA GLY A 286 -14.37 5.19 6.93
C GLY A 286 -14.63 4.34 8.17
N PHE A 287 -14.05 4.72 9.30
CA PHE A 287 -14.31 4.07 10.59
C PHE A 287 -15.79 4.15 10.99
N VAL A 288 -16.43 5.30 10.82
CA VAL A 288 -17.88 5.46 11.09
C VAL A 288 -18.71 4.59 10.13
N GLY A 289 -18.37 4.58 8.85
CA GLY A 289 -19.01 3.74 7.83
C GLY A 289 -18.94 2.24 8.16
N MET A 290 -17.82 1.77 8.72
CA MET A 290 -17.70 0.38 9.17
C MET A 290 -18.74 0.02 10.24
N PHE A 291 -18.99 0.87 11.23
CA PHE A 291 -20.04 0.63 12.23
C PHE A 291 -21.44 0.68 11.61
N ALA A 292 -21.69 1.64 10.71
CA ALA A 292 -22.95 1.72 9.99
C ALA A 292 -23.23 0.45 9.18
N SER A 293 -22.21 -0.14 8.55
CA SER A 293 -22.36 -1.41 7.82
C SER A 293 -22.78 -2.60 8.70
N GLY A 294 -22.48 -2.53 10.01
CA GLY A 294 -22.95 -3.49 11.01
C GLY A 294 -24.30 -3.10 11.64
N ASN A 295 -25.02 -2.10 11.13
CA ASN A 295 -26.19 -1.51 11.78
C ASN A 295 -25.89 -1.15 13.25
N MET A 296 -24.77 -0.45 13.47
CA MET A 296 -24.30 0.00 14.78
C MET A 296 -23.96 1.49 14.75
N THR A 297 -24.14 2.16 15.89
CA THR A 297 -23.63 3.51 16.09
C THR A 297 -22.13 3.46 16.35
N SER A 298 -21.35 4.25 15.60
CA SER A 298 -19.92 4.39 15.86
C SER A 298 -19.66 5.06 17.21
N PRO A 299 -18.68 4.59 18.01
CA PRO A 299 -18.27 5.27 19.23
C PRO A 299 -17.53 6.59 18.95
N VAL A 300 -17.15 6.84 17.69
CA VAL A 300 -16.49 8.06 17.23
C VAL A 300 -17.49 8.88 16.42
N LYS A 301 -17.63 10.16 16.75
CA LYS A 301 -18.41 11.12 15.96
C LYS A 301 -17.51 11.78 14.92
N PRO A 302 -17.99 12.11 13.70
CA PRO A 302 -17.24 12.90 12.72
C PRO A 302 -16.70 14.21 13.32
N THR A 303 -15.52 14.65 12.91
CA THR A 303 -15.00 15.97 13.30
C THR A 303 -15.80 17.08 12.66
N PRO A 304 -15.94 18.25 13.31
CA PRO A 304 -16.68 19.39 12.74
C PRO A 304 -15.91 20.13 11.64
N TYR A 305 -14.65 19.77 11.38
CA TYR A 305 -13.78 20.44 10.40
C TYR A 305 -13.68 19.62 9.10
N GLN A 306 -13.45 20.31 7.96
CA GLN A 306 -13.11 19.71 6.66
C GLN A 306 -11.67 19.17 6.63
N ALA A 307 -11.30 18.38 7.62
CA ALA A 307 -10.00 17.74 7.70
C ALA A 307 -10.14 16.22 7.52
N ILE A 308 -9.20 15.61 6.81
CA ILE A 308 -9.08 14.16 6.76
C ILE A 308 -8.31 13.72 8.00
N VAL A 309 -9.02 13.12 8.95
CA VAL A 309 -8.42 12.48 10.12
C VAL A 309 -8.37 10.98 9.86
N SER A 310 -7.20 10.38 10.03
CA SER A 310 -7.01 8.94 9.91
C SER A 310 -6.60 8.32 11.24
N VAL A 311 -7.10 7.11 11.51
CA VAL A 311 -6.77 6.31 12.70
C VAL A 311 -6.13 5.00 12.28
N VAL A 312 -5.05 4.62 12.97
CA VAL A 312 -4.37 3.34 12.76
C VAL A 312 -5.15 2.24 13.48
N LEU A 313 -5.67 1.26 12.73
CA LEU A 313 -6.42 0.12 13.26
C LEU A 313 -5.54 -1.11 13.46
N ALA A 314 -4.55 -1.29 12.59
CA ALA A 314 -3.61 -2.41 12.63
C ALA A 314 -2.17 -1.87 12.66
N GLU A 315 -1.39 -2.39 13.60
CA GLU A 315 0.03 -2.09 13.76
C GLU A 315 0.84 -3.28 13.24
N PHE A 316 1.87 -3.02 12.43
CA PHE A 316 2.62 -4.05 11.71
C PHE A 316 3.99 -4.24 12.35
N PHE A 317 4.54 -5.46 12.26
CA PHE A 317 5.77 -5.83 12.93
C PHE A 317 6.73 -6.52 11.96
N ALA A 318 8.01 -6.19 12.09
CA ALA A 318 9.05 -7.00 11.48
C ALA A 318 9.11 -8.39 12.14
N PRO A 319 9.55 -9.46 11.43
CA PRO A 319 9.57 -10.82 11.97
C PRO A 319 10.23 -10.98 13.35
N SER A 320 11.23 -10.15 13.67
CA SER A 320 11.99 -10.13 14.91
C SER A 320 11.78 -8.89 15.80
N SER A 321 10.88 -7.98 15.44
CA SER A 321 10.65 -6.74 16.19
C SER A 321 9.42 -6.85 17.10
N LYS A 322 9.53 -6.27 18.30
CA LYS A 322 8.38 -6.01 19.18
C LYS A 322 7.90 -4.56 19.09
N ILE A 323 8.60 -3.74 18.30
CA ILE A 323 8.25 -2.36 18.04
C ILE A 323 7.45 -2.36 16.73
N PRO A 324 6.26 -1.74 16.70
CA PRO A 324 5.53 -1.55 15.45
C PRO A 324 6.42 -0.85 14.42
N LEU A 325 6.30 -1.22 13.15
CA LEU A 325 7.10 -0.66 12.07
C LEU A 325 6.97 0.86 12.01
N GLU A 326 5.81 1.40 12.36
CA GLU A 326 5.55 2.84 12.46
C GLU A 326 6.48 3.54 13.47
N PHE A 327 7.03 2.82 14.44
CA PHE A 327 7.89 3.36 15.50
C PHE A 327 9.31 2.75 15.51
N ASP A 328 9.62 1.84 14.59
CA ASP A 328 10.92 1.14 14.55
C ASP A 328 11.98 1.97 13.77
N GLY A 329 12.54 2.98 14.44
CA GLY A 329 13.55 3.92 13.93
C GLY A 329 14.74 3.27 13.19
N VAL A 330 15.10 2.03 13.55
CA VAL A 330 16.22 1.29 12.95
C VAL A 330 15.93 0.90 11.49
N ARG A 331 14.66 0.80 11.11
CA ARG A 331 14.23 0.26 9.81
C ARG A 331 13.90 1.34 8.78
N TYR A 332 13.89 2.60 9.20
CA TYR A 332 13.50 3.74 8.38
C TYR A 332 14.60 4.28 7.49
N ALA A 333 15.87 4.30 7.92
CA ALA A 333 16.93 4.97 7.17
C ALA A 333 17.17 4.34 5.79
N THR A 334 17.35 5.17 4.75
CA THR A 334 17.82 4.75 3.42
C THR A 334 19.31 4.38 3.45
N ASP A 335 19.74 3.52 2.52
CA ASP A 335 21.14 3.07 2.43
C ASP A 335 22.05 4.15 1.85
N TYR A 336 21.54 4.86 0.84
CA TYR A 336 22.20 6.00 0.22
C TYR A 336 21.31 7.21 0.27
N ARG A 337 21.94 8.37 0.13
CA ARG A 337 21.26 9.65 -0.01
C ARG A 337 21.81 10.42 -1.21
N MET A 338 20.91 11.04 -1.95
CA MET A 338 21.19 11.95 -3.04
C MET A 338 20.49 13.28 -2.74
N ASP A 339 21.24 14.38 -2.75
CA ASP A 339 20.66 15.70 -2.58
C ASP A 339 19.85 16.09 -3.82
N TYR A 340 18.82 16.91 -3.62
CA TYR A 340 18.20 17.60 -4.74
C TYR A 340 19.17 18.65 -5.29
N ASP A 341 19.40 18.62 -6.59
CA ASP A 341 20.03 19.65 -7.37
C ASP A 341 18.99 20.34 -8.28
N PRO A 342 19.32 21.47 -8.92
CA PRO A 342 18.36 22.19 -9.76
C PRO A 342 17.78 21.39 -10.94
N VAL A 343 18.45 20.31 -11.37
CA VAL A 343 18.05 19.45 -12.48
C VAL A 343 17.16 18.32 -11.97
N ASN A 344 17.64 17.51 -11.03
CA ASN A 344 16.92 16.33 -10.53
C ASN A 344 15.68 16.71 -9.68
N ALA A 345 15.64 17.92 -9.11
CA ALA A 345 14.46 18.43 -8.40
C ALA A 345 13.29 18.78 -9.35
N ARG A 346 13.60 18.99 -10.64
CA ARG A 346 12.63 19.37 -11.68
C ARG A 346 12.40 18.28 -12.71
N SER A 347 13.25 17.26 -12.73
CA SER A 347 13.23 16.19 -13.73
C SER A 347 13.43 14.83 -13.05
N ARG A 348 12.34 14.05 -13.00
CA ARG A 348 12.32 12.72 -12.36
C ARG A 348 13.20 11.71 -13.13
N GLU A 349 13.29 11.83 -14.44
CA GLU A 349 14.19 11.05 -15.29
C GLU A 349 15.68 11.40 -15.10
N ALA A 350 16.00 12.67 -14.82
CA ALA A 350 17.37 13.05 -14.46
C ALA A 350 17.76 12.40 -13.14
N MET A 351 16.85 12.38 -12.16
CA MET A 351 17.02 11.64 -10.90
C MET A 351 17.25 10.14 -11.16
N TRP A 352 16.42 9.47 -11.98
CA TRP A 352 16.63 8.06 -12.33
C TRP A 352 17.99 7.81 -12.97
N THR A 353 18.41 8.70 -13.87
CA THR A 353 19.70 8.61 -14.56
C THR A 353 20.87 8.75 -13.58
N GLN A 354 20.79 9.68 -12.63
CA GLN A 354 21.80 9.85 -11.58
C GLN A 354 21.87 8.62 -10.67
N VAL A 355 20.72 8.08 -10.25
CA VAL A 355 20.66 6.86 -9.43
C VAL A 355 21.25 5.67 -10.20
N ALA A 356 20.87 5.49 -11.47
CA ALA A 356 21.42 4.43 -12.30
C ALA A 356 22.95 4.53 -12.40
N LYS A 357 23.49 5.74 -12.67
CA LYS A 357 24.95 5.98 -12.76
C LYS A 357 25.68 5.67 -11.46
N ALA A 358 25.09 5.98 -10.32
CA ALA A 358 25.67 5.67 -9.01
C ALA A 358 25.58 4.17 -8.68
N ALA A 359 24.45 3.54 -9.04
CA ALA A 359 24.13 2.16 -8.65
C ALA A 359 24.85 1.09 -9.50
N TRP A 360 25.03 1.36 -10.80
CA TRP A 360 25.52 0.40 -11.78
C TRP A 360 26.48 1.12 -12.73
N LYS A 361 27.73 0.64 -12.78
CA LYS A 361 28.77 1.16 -13.68
C LYS A 361 28.56 0.64 -15.08
#